data_AF-A0A6M0EXW3-F1
#
_entry.id   AF-A0A6M0EXW3-F1
#
_cell.length_a   1.000
_cell.length_b   1.000
_cell.length_c   1.000
_cell.angle_alpha   90.00
_cell.angle_beta   90.00
_cell.angle_gamma   90.00
#
_symmetry.space_group_name_H-M   'P 1'
#
loop_
_entity.id
_entity.type
_entity.pdbx_description
1 polymer ?
#
loop_
_entity_poly.entity_id
_entity_poly.type
_entity_poly.pdbx_seq_one_letter_code
_entity_poly.pdbx_strand_id
1 'polypeptide(L)'
;MTLACYMNTPCQLIWLALCLVIAGVKPVFAQPSITSTSTTNTNNLDLDGEGSAETHIVKVADLTVSTANANGYTLTVSSGDLSKFGGTEIGFQVTTVADDAPTPDAADFTTPIGDDYNLSTNTAGTENLDLYVKYTPANLQDPGTYTSTINLTVTDNP
;
A
#
# COMPACT_ATOMS: atom_id res chain seq x y z
N MET A 1 -45.23 66.93 -37.01
CA MET A 1 -45.36 65.96 -35.90
C MET A 1 -44.82 64.63 -36.40
N THR A 2 -43.61 64.25 -35.98
CA THR A 2 -43.37 63.21 -34.94
C THR A 2 -43.69 61.83 -35.53
N LEU A 3 -42.79 60.84 -35.61
CA LEU A 3 -41.74 60.44 -34.68
C LEU A 3 -40.81 59.46 -35.42
N ALA A 4 -39.49 59.68 -35.36
CA ALA A 4 -38.50 58.66 -35.73
C ALA A 4 -38.26 57.76 -34.51
N CYS A 5 -38.46 56.44 -34.66
CA CYS A 5 -38.17 55.47 -33.61
C CYS A 5 -36.78 54.87 -33.88
N TYR A 6 -35.78 55.37 -33.15
CA TYR A 6 -34.41 54.86 -33.12
C TYR A 6 -34.31 53.85 -31.97
N MET A 7 -34.43 52.55 -32.24
CA MET A 7 -34.17 51.51 -31.25
C MET A 7 -32.73 51.01 -31.38
N ASN A 8 -31.91 51.54 -30.48
CA ASN A 8 -30.55 51.12 -30.16
C ASN A 8 -30.63 49.88 -29.25
N THR A 9 -30.05 48.75 -29.63
CA THR A 9 -30.03 47.54 -28.78
C THR A 9 -28.63 46.91 -28.81
N PRO A 10 -27.78 47.14 -27.79
CA PRO A 10 -26.59 46.34 -27.56
C PRO A 10 -26.92 45.27 -26.51
N CYS A 11 -27.58 44.18 -26.91
CA CYS A 11 -27.90 43.06 -26.01
C CYS A 11 -27.69 41.69 -26.69
N GLN A 12 -26.55 41.49 -27.35
CA GLN A 12 -26.24 40.18 -27.97
C GLN A 12 -24.79 39.70 -27.79
N LEU A 13 -23.95 40.40 -27.02
CA LEU A 13 -22.54 40.03 -26.85
C LEU A 13 -22.20 39.33 -25.52
N ILE A 14 -23.15 39.17 -24.60
CA ILE A 14 -22.87 38.57 -23.28
C ILE A 14 -22.98 37.03 -23.31
N TRP A 15 -23.66 36.44 -24.31
CA TRP A 15 -23.87 34.99 -24.36
C TRP A 15 -22.68 34.16 -24.86
N LEU A 16 -21.73 34.76 -25.59
CA LEU A 16 -20.54 34.02 -26.07
C LEU A 16 -19.43 33.88 -25.02
N ALA A 17 -19.45 34.69 -23.95
CA ALA A 17 -18.42 34.65 -22.92
C ALA A 17 -18.68 33.57 -21.83
N LEU A 18 -19.90 33.03 -21.74
CA LEU A 18 -20.26 32.04 -20.72
C LEU A 18 -19.99 30.58 -21.15
N CYS A 19 -19.81 30.31 -22.45
CA CYS A 19 -19.50 28.96 -22.94
C CYS A 19 -18.02 28.57 -22.82
N LEU A 20 -17.11 29.52 -22.50
CA LEU A 20 -15.66 29.26 -22.54
C LEU A 20 -15.03 28.86 -21.20
N VAL A 21 -15.83 28.59 -20.15
CA VAL A 21 -15.31 28.23 -18.81
C VAL A 21 -15.56 26.75 -18.44
N ILE A 22 -16.23 25.96 -19.31
CA ILE A 22 -16.56 24.55 -19.01
C ILE A 22 -15.54 23.55 -19.62
N ALA A 23 -14.51 24.04 -20.32
CA ALA A 23 -13.48 23.17 -20.90
C ALA A 23 -12.21 23.17 -20.04
N GLY A 24 -12.19 22.44 -18.92
CA GLY A 24 -10.94 22.34 -18.17
C GLY A 24 -10.89 21.53 -16.89
N VAL A 25 -12.02 21.13 -16.30
CA VAL A 25 -11.96 20.22 -15.14
C VAL A 25 -11.66 18.80 -15.63
N LYS A 26 -10.37 18.45 -15.69
CA LYS A 26 -10.01 17.04 -15.72
C LYS A 26 -10.42 16.46 -14.37
N PRO A 27 -11.25 15.40 -14.31
CA PRO A 27 -11.48 14.71 -13.05
C PRO A 27 -10.11 14.26 -12.53
N VAL A 28 -9.71 14.75 -11.37
CA VAL A 28 -8.62 14.15 -10.61
C VAL A 28 -9.21 12.86 -10.06
N PHE A 29 -8.97 11.75 -10.74
CA PHE A 29 -9.17 10.43 -10.14
C PHE A 29 -8.22 10.36 -8.95
N ALA A 30 -8.77 10.13 -7.75
CA ALA A 30 -7.95 9.97 -6.56
C ALA A 30 -7.11 8.71 -6.76
N GLN A 31 -5.79 8.91 -6.82
CA GLN A 31 -4.85 7.79 -6.92
C GLN A 31 -4.96 6.93 -5.65
N PRO A 32 -4.72 5.62 -5.77
CA PRO A 32 -4.65 4.78 -4.60
C PRO A 32 -3.52 5.29 -3.70
N SER A 33 -3.73 5.20 -2.39
CA SER A 33 -2.77 5.62 -1.39
C SER A 33 -2.53 4.52 -0.39
N ILE A 34 -1.29 4.43 0.09
CA ILE A 34 -0.91 3.57 1.20
C ILE A 34 -0.15 4.37 2.23
N THR A 35 -0.49 4.18 3.50
CA THR A 35 0.32 4.62 4.63
C THR A 35 0.71 3.40 5.46
N SER A 36 1.93 3.40 5.97
CA SER A 36 2.47 2.31 6.79
C SER A 36 3.07 2.89 8.07
N THR A 37 2.75 2.26 9.20
CA THR A 37 3.35 2.56 10.50
C THR A 37 4.02 1.30 11.03
N SER A 38 5.34 1.35 11.20
CA SER A 38 6.08 0.21 11.74
C SER A 38 5.72 -0.05 13.21
N THR A 39 5.56 -1.32 13.58
CA THR A 39 5.37 -1.71 14.99
C THR A 39 6.72 -1.73 15.72
N THR A 40 6.68 -1.80 17.05
CA THR A 40 7.87 -1.94 17.89
C THR A 40 8.68 -3.19 17.59
N ASN A 41 8.05 -4.24 17.06
CA ASN A 41 8.70 -5.51 16.78
C ASN A 41 9.69 -5.42 15.62
N THR A 42 9.53 -4.45 14.71
CA THR A 42 10.42 -4.23 13.55
C THR A 42 11.89 -4.07 13.94
N ASN A 43 12.16 -3.52 15.12
CA ASN A 43 13.52 -3.30 15.62
C ASN A 43 14.00 -4.36 16.61
N ASN A 44 13.12 -5.28 17.01
CA ASN A 44 13.35 -6.27 18.07
C ASN A 44 12.85 -7.65 17.63
N LEU A 45 13.24 -8.07 16.42
CA LEU A 45 12.99 -9.43 15.96
C LEU A 45 13.80 -10.42 16.78
N ASP A 46 13.14 -11.46 17.28
CA ASP A 46 13.84 -12.58 17.89
C ASP A 46 14.48 -13.41 16.78
N LEU A 47 15.79 -13.56 16.82
CA LEU A 47 16.55 -14.28 15.81
C LEU A 47 17.08 -15.62 16.31
N ASP A 48 16.83 -15.99 17.58
CA ASP A 48 17.32 -17.23 18.21
C ASP A 48 18.74 -17.61 17.72
N GLY A 49 19.01 -18.89 17.48
CA GLY A 49 20.23 -19.32 16.79
C GLY A 49 21.43 -19.57 17.70
N GLU A 50 21.23 -19.74 19.01
CA GLU A 50 22.25 -20.20 19.96
C GLU A 50 22.21 -21.73 20.17
N GLY A 51 21.97 -22.50 19.09
CA GLY A 51 21.94 -23.97 19.08
C GLY A 51 20.58 -24.58 18.70
N SER A 52 19.52 -23.77 18.69
CA SER A 52 18.20 -24.08 18.14
C SER A 52 17.60 -22.81 17.53
N ALA A 53 16.78 -22.98 16.50
CA ALA A 53 16.00 -21.90 15.91
C ALA A 53 14.56 -22.35 15.69
N GLU A 54 13.61 -21.48 16.00
CA GLU A 54 12.19 -21.70 15.76
C GLU A 54 11.68 -20.82 14.61
N THR A 55 10.44 -21.10 14.18
CA THR A 55 9.78 -20.24 13.20
C THR A 55 9.06 -19.13 13.93
N HIS A 56 9.35 -17.89 13.56
CA HIS A 56 8.71 -16.71 14.12
C HIS A 56 7.69 -16.15 13.15
N ILE A 57 6.55 -15.69 13.68
CA ILE A 57 5.52 -14.95 12.95
C ILE A 57 5.28 -13.65 13.71
N VAL A 58 5.60 -12.51 13.08
CA VAL A 58 5.69 -11.22 13.77
C VAL A 58 4.97 -10.15 12.97
N LYS A 59 4.09 -9.38 13.63
CA LYS A 59 3.50 -8.17 13.06
C LYS A 59 4.55 -7.06 13.00
N VAL A 60 4.85 -6.56 11.81
CA VAL A 60 5.88 -5.54 11.57
C VAL A 60 5.32 -4.18 11.19
N ALA A 61 4.10 -4.09 10.65
CA ALA A 61 3.50 -2.81 10.36
C ALA A 61 1.97 -2.85 10.39
N ASP A 62 1.39 -1.71 10.74
CA ASP A 62 -0.01 -1.35 10.48
C ASP A 62 -0.07 -0.64 9.12
N LEU A 63 -0.97 -1.04 8.25
CA LEU A 63 -1.17 -0.47 6.92
C LEU A 63 -2.57 0.12 6.82
N THR A 64 -2.69 1.29 6.18
CA THR A 64 -3.97 1.82 5.70
C THR A 64 -3.88 2.01 4.20
N VAL A 65 -4.73 1.31 3.45
CA VAL A 65 -4.80 1.38 2.00
C VAL A 65 -6.13 1.97 1.59
N SER A 66 -6.13 2.91 0.64
CA SER A 66 -7.35 3.53 0.14
C SER A 66 -7.34 3.65 -1.37
N THR A 67 -8.49 3.40 -2.00
CA THR A 67 -8.72 3.64 -3.43
C THR A 67 -10.13 4.16 -3.67
N ALA A 68 -10.27 5.03 -4.68
CA ALA A 68 -11.56 5.47 -5.21
C ALA A 68 -12.02 4.63 -6.42
N ASN A 69 -11.21 3.67 -6.88
CA ASN A 69 -11.56 2.82 -8.01
C ASN A 69 -12.60 1.78 -7.59
N ALA A 70 -13.74 1.75 -8.29
CA ALA A 70 -14.84 0.83 -8.03
C ALA A 70 -14.44 -0.65 -8.16
N ASN A 71 -13.40 -0.96 -8.94
CA ASN A 71 -12.86 -2.31 -9.12
C ASN A 71 -11.85 -2.70 -8.01
N GLY A 72 -11.60 -1.82 -7.05
CA GLY A 72 -10.66 -2.03 -5.95
C GLY A 72 -9.21 -1.75 -6.32
N TYR A 73 -8.30 -2.32 -5.52
CA TYR A 73 -6.86 -2.16 -5.65
C TYR A 73 -6.14 -3.51 -5.59
N THR A 74 -4.89 -3.51 -6.03
CA THR A 74 -3.91 -4.56 -5.76
C THR A 74 -2.77 -3.97 -4.93
N LEU A 75 -2.52 -4.56 -3.75
CA LEU A 75 -1.36 -4.31 -2.90
C LEU A 75 -0.31 -5.38 -3.19
N THR A 76 0.88 -4.95 -3.57
CA THR A 76 2.06 -5.78 -3.76
C THR A 76 3.06 -5.51 -2.64
N VAL A 77 3.48 -6.56 -1.93
CA VAL A 77 4.42 -6.51 -0.79
C VAL A 77 5.61 -7.40 -1.10
N SER A 78 6.81 -6.83 -1.10
CA SER A 78 8.02 -7.62 -1.38
C SER A 78 8.40 -8.50 -0.19
N SER A 79 8.86 -9.72 -0.47
CA SER A 79 9.56 -10.58 0.48
C SER A 79 11.05 -10.67 0.13
N GLY A 80 11.89 -11.26 0.99
CA GLY A 80 13.32 -11.33 0.75
C GLY A 80 14.11 -11.82 1.95
N ASP A 81 15.28 -11.23 2.18
CA ASP A 81 16.21 -11.65 3.23
C ASP A 81 16.46 -10.54 4.25
N LEU A 82 16.58 -10.94 5.52
CA LEU A 82 17.26 -10.17 6.55
C LEU A 82 18.76 -10.40 6.36
N SER A 83 19.49 -9.34 6.02
CA SER A 83 20.92 -9.43 5.73
C SER A 83 21.78 -8.78 6.82
N LYS A 84 22.94 -9.37 7.07
CA LYS A 84 24.00 -8.85 7.93
C LYS A 84 25.32 -8.89 7.18
N PHE A 85 26.13 -7.84 7.28
CA PHE A 85 27.45 -7.82 6.65
C PHE A 85 28.32 -8.98 7.16
N GLY A 86 28.70 -9.88 6.26
CA GLY A 86 29.50 -11.06 6.57
C GLY A 86 28.77 -12.12 7.42
N GLY A 87 27.45 -12.06 7.54
CA GLY A 87 26.62 -13.05 8.23
C GLY A 87 25.76 -13.88 7.28
N THR A 88 25.13 -14.90 7.83
CA THR A 88 24.19 -15.81 7.15
C THR A 88 22.83 -15.13 7.00
N GLU A 89 22.30 -15.04 5.80
CA GLU A 89 20.99 -14.42 5.55
C GLU A 89 19.84 -15.23 6.15
N ILE A 90 18.78 -14.52 6.55
CA ILE A 90 17.53 -15.14 7.05
C ILE A 90 16.40 -14.73 6.11
N GLY A 91 15.98 -15.66 5.26
CA GLY A 91 14.84 -15.45 4.37
C GLY A 91 13.54 -15.28 5.15
N PHE A 92 12.70 -14.35 4.70
CA PHE A 92 11.38 -14.10 5.26
C PHE A 92 10.31 -14.10 4.18
N GLN A 93 9.13 -14.59 4.54
CA GLN A 93 7.89 -14.46 3.78
C GLN A 93 7.03 -13.38 4.42
N VAL A 94 6.06 -12.86 3.66
CA VAL A 94 5.11 -11.85 4.14
C VAL A 94 3.67 -12.33 3.92
N THR A 95 2.75 -11.83 4.74
CA THR A 95 1.31 -11.91 4.50
C THR A 95 0.62 -10.74 5.19
N THR A 96 -0.63 -10.46 4.81
CA THR A 96 -1.46 -9.47 5.50
C THR A 96 -2.72 -10.11 6.05
N VAL A 97 -3.20 -9.61 7.18
CA VAL A 97 -4.53 -9.91 7.72
C VAL A 97 -5.30 -8.61 7.93
N ALA A 98 -6.61 -8.69 8.16
CA ALA A 98 -7.38 -7.51 8.54
C ALA A 98 -6.88 -6.93 9.87
N ASP A 99 -7.03 -5.63 10.05
CA ASP A 99 -6.73 -4.94 11.32
C ASP A 99 -7.38 -5.63 12.52
N ASP A 100 -6.59 -5.83 13.58
CA ASP A 100 -6.95 -6.54 14.81
C ASP A 100 -7.43 -8.01 14.62
N ALA A 101 -7.18 -8.62 13.45
CA ALA A 101 -7.44 -10.04 13.24
C ALA A 101 -6.46 -10.91 14.07
N PRO A 102 -6.80 -12.19 14.32
CA PRO A 102 -5.84 -13.12 14.90
C PRO A 102 -4.55 -13.21 14.07
N THR A 103 -3.42 -13.41 14.74
CA THR A 103 -2.13 -13.69 14.10
C THR A 103 -2.28 -14.85 13.11
N PRO A 104 -1.76 -14.72 11.87
CA PRO A 104 -1.82 -15.79 10.87
C PRO A 104 -0.99 -17.01 11.29
N ASP A 105 -1.38 -18.18 10.82
CA ASP A 105 -0.63 -19.42 10.99
C ASP A 105 0.50 -19.53 9.96
N ALA A 106 1.49 -20.40 10.21
CA ALA A 106 2.62 -20.59 9.30
C ALA A 106 2.21 -21.02 7.88
N ALA A 107 1.06 -21.68 7.74
CA ALA A 107 0.50 -22.13 6.48
C ALA A 107 -0.12 -21.00 5.63
N ASP A 108 -0.46 -19.86 6.23
CA ASP A 108 -1.03 -18.70 5.53
C ASP A 108 0.02 -17.96 4.69
N PHE A 109 1.30 -18.17 4.98
CA PHE A 109 2.44 -17.65 4.23
C PHE A 109 2.74 -18.53 3.01
N THR A 110 1.88 -18.38 2.00
CA THR A 110 1.87 -19.22 0.79
C THR A 110 2.79 -18.70 -0.32
N THR A 111 3.15 -17.41 -0.31
CA THR A 111 4.05 -16.81 -1.31
C THR A 111 5.51 -17.13 -0.97
N PRO A 112 6.28 -17.78 -1.86
CA PRO A 112 7.68 -18.14 -1.60
C PRO A 112 8.57 -16.93 -1.25
N ILE A 113 9.67 -17.20 -0.55
CA ILE A 113 10.69 -16.18 -0.23
C ILE A 113 11.28 -15.63 -1.52
N GLY A 114 11.36 -14.31 -1.64
CA GLY A 114 11.87 -13.59 -2.81
C GLY A 114 10.81 -13.28 -3.87
N ASP A 115 9.61 -13.84 -3.76
CA ASP A 115 8.47 -13.49 -4.60
C ASP A 115 7.60 -12.41 -3.93
N ASP A 116 6.93 -11.59 -4.74
CA ASP A 116 6.02 -10.56 -4.26
C ASP A 116 4.66 -11.15 -3.83
N TYR A 117 4.25 -10.86 -2.60
CA TYR A 117 2.90 -11.16 -2.11
C TYR A 117 1.91 -10.17 -2.71
N ASN A 118 0.78 -10.65 -3.20
CA ASN A 118 -0.26 -9.82 -3.81
C ASN A 118 -1.61 -10.03 -3.12
N LEU A 119 -2.19 -8.94 -2.62
CA LEU A 119 -3.56 -8.86 -2.12
C LEU A 119 -4.38 -8.02 -3.09
N SER A 120 -5.49 -8.55 -3.61
CA SER A 120 -6.41 -7.78 -4.46
C SER A 120 -7.78 -7.70 -3.82
N THR A 121 -8.37 -6.51 -3.88
CA THR A 121 -9.77 -6.25 -3.51
C THR A 121 -10.62 -6.08 -4.77
N ASN A 122 -11.93 -5.93 -4.61
CA ASN A 122 -12.87 -5.75 -5.73
C ASN A 122 -13.86 -4.58 -5.50
N THR A 123 -13.59 -3.73 -4.52
CA THR A 123 -14.42 -2.58 -4.17
C THR A 123 -13.58 -1.37 -3.82
N ALA A 124 -14.09 -0.18 -4.12
CA ALA A 124 -13.53 1.06 -3.61
C ALA A 124 -13.66 1.14 -2.08
N GLY A 125 -12.77 1.87 -1.44
CA GLY A 125 -12.83 2.10 0.00
C GLY A 125 -11.46 2.28 0.64
N THR A 126 -11.49 2.29 1.97
CA THR A 126 -10.30 2.29 2.81
C THR A 126 -10.31 1.01 3.64
N GLU A 127 -9.17 0.33 3.69
CA GLU A 127 -8.97 -0.86 4.50
C GLU A 127 -7.74 -0.66 5.40
N ASN A 128 -7.85 -1.15 6.63
CA ASN A 128 -6.72 -1.28 7.54
C ASN A 128 -6.29 -2.75 7.55
N LEU A 129 -4.98 -2.97 7.46
CA LEU A 129 -4.36 -4.28 7.39
C LEU A 129 -3.16 -4.35 8.32
N ASP A 130 -2.90 -5.55 8.82
CA ASP A 130 -1.70 -5.85 9.56
C ASP A 130 -0.73 -6.65 8.69
N LEU A 131 0.50 -6.14 8.54
CA LEU A 131 1.58 -6.83 7.83
C LEU A 131 2.37 -7.71 8.80
N TYR A 132 2.42 -9.00 8.49
CA TYR A 132 3.21 -9.98 9.21
C TYR A 132 4.36 -10.50 8.36
N VAL A 133 5.47 -10.82 9.02
CA VAL A 133 6.59 -11.57 8.46
C VAL A 133 6.68 -12.95 9.11
N LYS A 134 7.04 -13.96 8.32
CA LYS A 134 7.43 -15.29 8.81
C LYS A 134 8.87 -15.57 8.43
N TYR A 135 9.69 -15.96 9.39
CA TYR A 135 11.10 -16.31 9.15
C TYR A 135 11.56 -17.40 10.12
N THR A 136 12.61 -18.11 9.72
CA THR A 136 13.25 -19.16 10.53
C THR A 136 14.76 -18.97 10.44
N PRO A 137 15.41 -18.49 11.51
CA PRO A 137 16.87 -18.36 11.56
C PRO A 137 17.57 -19.72 11.42
N ALA A 138 18.87 -19.71 11.13
CA ALA A 138 19.68 -20.91 11.22
C ALA A 138 19.89 -21.31 12.70
N ASN A 139 20.06 -22.60 12.99
CA ASN A 139 20.34 -23.08 14.35
C ASN A 139 21.57 -22.42 15.01
N LEU A 140 22.52 -21.96 14.19
CA LEU A 140 23.72 -21.21 14.60
C LEU A 140 23.74 -19.89 13.82
N GLN A 141 22.84 -18.97 14.17
CA GLN A 141 22.71 -17.68 13.50
C GLN A 141 23.83 -16.73 13.95
N ASP A 142 24.43 -15.97 13.03
CA ASP A 142 25.50 -15.05 13.41
C ASP A 142 24.95 -13.89 14.28
N PRO A 143 25.52 -13.60 15.47
CA PRO A 143 24.96 -12.60 16.38
C PRO A 143 25.16 -11.18 15.85
N GLY A 144 24.16 -10.31 15.95
CA GLY A 144 24.28 -8.90 15.59
C GLY A 144 23.05 -8.35 14.89
N THR A 145 23.18 -7.15 14.32
CA THR A 145 22.08 -6.46 13.66
C THR A 145 21.90 -6.96 12.23
N TYR A 146 20.68 -7.39 11.92
CA TYR A 146 20.21 -7.68 10.58
C TYR A 146 19.29 -6.55 10.12
N THR A 147 19.29 -6.29 8.82
CA THR A 147 18.44 -5.26 8.22
C THR A 147 17.80 -5.79 6.95
N SER A 148 16.59 -5.33 6.66
CA SER A 148 15.95 -5.49 5.36
C SER A 148 15.02 -4.32 5.08
N THR A 149 14.46 -4.28 3.88
CA THR A 149 13.46 -3.29 3.46
C THR A 149 12.33 -4.02 2.76
N ILE A 150 11.10 -3.80 3.24
CA ILE A 150 9.88 -4.29 2.60
C ILE A 150 9.30 -3.14 1.78
N ASN A 151 9.20 -3.33 0.47
CA ASN A 151 8.57 -2.38 -0.43
C ASN A 151 7.08 -2.68 -0.53
N LEU A 152 6.27 -1.61 -0.49
CA LEU A 152 4.82 -1.66 -0.63
C LEU A 152 4.42 -0.85 -1.86
N THR A 153 3.67 -1.48 -2.78
CA THR A 153 3.12 -0.81 -3.95
C THR A 153 1.62 -1.04 -4.00
N VAL A 154 0.84 0.02 -4.26
CA VAL A 154 -0.60 -0.11 -4.49
C VAL A 154 -0.95 0.44 -5.86
N THR A 155 -1.69 -0.36 -6.62
CA THR A 155 -2.22 0.02 -7.93
C THR A 155 -3.71 -0.19 -7.97
N ASP A 156 -4.41 0.69 -8.68
CA ASP A 156 -5.81 0.52 -9.00
C ASP A 156 -6.01 -0.68 -9.93
N ASN A 157 -7.08 -1.44 -9.70
CA ASN A 157 -7.45 -2.55 -10.59
C ASN A 157 -8.03 -2.02 -11.92
N PRO A 158 -7.78 -2.71 -13.04
CA PRO A 158 -8.25 -2.29 -14.36
C PRO A 158 -9.78 -2.34 -14.50
#